data_AF-A0A6F9CN26-F1
#
_entry.id   AF-A0A6F9CN26-F1
#
_cell.length_a   1.000
_cell.length_b   1.000
_cell.length_c   1.000
_cell.angle_alpha   90.00
_cell.angle_beta   90.00
_cell.angle_gamma   90.00
#
_symmetry.space_group_name_H-M   'P 1'
#
loop_
_entity.id
_entity.type
_entity.pdbx_description
1 polymer ?
#
loop_
_entity_poly.entity_id
_entity_poly.type
_entity_poly.pdbx_seq_one_letter_code
_entity_poly.pdbx_strand_id
1 'polypeptide(L)'
;MQTSSLRRQVKNMVNQYSEAEIKVREATSNDPWGPPSSLMSEIADLTFNVVAFTEVMGMIWKRLNDSGKNWRHVYKALTLLDYLIKTGSERVAQQCRENVYTIQTLRDFQFTDRDGRDQGVNVREKAKQMVALMRDEERLKQERTLALKTKERMAAAAAGSGMGSGSLPPPYPGRRTSQPSMTALYGDDFS
;
A
#
# COMPACT_ATOMS: atom_id res chain seq x y z
N MET A 1 16.79 0.50 -16.44
CA MET A 1 16.62 0.66 -14.98
C MET A 1 16.60 -0.71 -14.27
N GLN A 2 17.71 -1.48 -14.31
CA GLN A 2 17.80 -2.81 -13.68
C GLN A 2 18.73 -2.86 -12.45
N THR A 3 19.42 -1.75 -12.14
CA THR A 3 20.49 -1.74 -11.13
C THR A 3 19.97 -1.65 -9.69
N SER A 4 18.76 -1.13 -9.46
CA SER A 4 18.15 -1.02 -8.13
C SER A 4 17.60 -2.35 -7.59
N SER A 5 16.97 -3.15 -8.45
CA SER A 5 16.45 -4.48 -8.12
C SER A 5 17.58 -5.47 -7.83
N LEU A 6 18.63 -5.49 -8.66
CA LEU A 6 19.82 -6.32 -8.44
C LEU A 6 20.56 -5.97 -7.15
N ARG A 7 20.80 -4.68 -6.88
CA ARG A 7 21.40 -4.25 -5.60
C ARG A 7 20.55 -4.65 -4.39
N ARG A 8 19.22 -4.64 -4.52
CA ARG A 8 18.30 -5.10 -3.47
C ARG A 8 18.43 -6.61 -3.26
N GLN A 9 18.44 -7.42 -4.32
CA GLN A 9 18.61 -8.87 -4.24
C GLN A 9 19.96 -9.24 -3.58
N VAL A 10 21.05 -8.58 -3.96
CA VAL A 10 22.36 -8.79 -3.31
C VAL A 10 22.31 -8.44 -1.83
N LYS A 11 21.70 -7.31 -1.46
CA LYS A 11 21.53 -6.91 -0.05
C LYS A 11 20.58 -7.86 0.70
N ASN A 12 19.69 -8.56 0.01
CA ASN A 12 18.82 -9.57 0.61
C ASN A 12 19.60 -10.82 1.00
N MET A 13 20.46 -11.29 0.09
CA MET A 13 21.31 -12.45 0.32
C MET A 13 22.34 -12.20 1.43
N VAL A 14 22.96 -11.02 1.42
CA VAL A 14 23.99 -10.64 2.41
C VAL A 14 23.41 -10.48 3.83
N ASN A 15 22.16 -10.04 3.95
CA ASN A 15 21.52 -9.80 5.24
C ASN A 15 20.66 -10.97 5.74
N GLN A 16 20.61 -12.10 5.02
CA GLN A 16 19.79 -13.28 5.36
C GLN A 16 18.32 -12.94 5.68
N TYR A 17 17.72 -12.01 4.92
CA TYR A 17 16.30 -11.66 5.14
C TYR A 17 15.39 -12.83 4.80
N SER A 18 14.36 -13.04 5.60
CA SER A 18 13.34 -14.04 5.32
C SER A 18 12.54 -13.68 4.06
N GLU A 19 11.83 -14.66 3.48
CA GLU A 19 10.93 -14.41 2.35
C GLU A 19 9.90 -13.31 2.69
N ALA A 20 9.37 -13.33 3.91
CA ALA A 20 8.39 -12.35 4.37
C ALA A 20 8.97 -10.93 4.41
N GLU A 21 10.18 -10.78 4.94
CA GLU A 21 10.88 -9.49 4.95
C GLU A 21 11.21 -8.98 3.55
N ILE A 22 11.61 -9.89 2.65
CA ILE A 22 11.88 -9.55 1.24
C ILE A 22 10.63 -8.98 0.58
N LYS A 23 9.48 -9.65 0.72
CA LYS A 23 8.20 -9.18 0.15
C LYS A 23 7.79 -7.83 0.71
N VAL A 24 7.90 -7.62 2.01
CA VAL A 24 7.59 -6.31 2.62
C VAL A 24 8.54 -5.22 2.13
N ARG A 25 9.84 -5.50 2.02
CA ARG A 25 10.83 -4.53 1.51
C ARG A 25 10.58 -4.16 0.05
N GLU A 26 10.08 -5.09 -0.74
CA GLU A 26 9.65 -4.85 -2.11
C GLU A 26 8.38 -4.00 -2.17
N ALA A 27 7.35 -4.37 -1.42
CA ALA A 27 6.10 -3.60 -1.33
C ALA A 27 6.32 -2.16 -0.83
N THR A 28 7.35 -1.95 0.01
CA THR A 28 7.72 -0.66 0.60
C THR A 28 8.99 -0.04 -0.02
N SER A 29 9.31 -0.37 -1.27
CA SER A 29 10.47 0.20 -1.97
C SER A 29 10.34 1.72 -2.21
N ASN A 30 11.45 2.41 -2.47
CA ASN A 30 11.45 3.85 -2.79
C ASN A 30 11.04 4.16 -4.25
N ASP A 31 10.56 3.17 -4.98
CA ASP A 31 10.13 3.34 -6.37
C ASP A 31 8.88 4.24 -6.46
N PRO A 32 8.68 5.00 -7.55
CA PRO A 32 7.60 5.97 -7.67
C PRO A 32 6.20 5.37 -7.80
N TRP A 33 6.08 4.04 -7.86
CA TRP A 33 4.81 3.32 -7.93
C TRP A 33 4.45 2.64 -6.61
N GLY A 34 3.15 2.46 -6.38
CA GLY A 34 2.61 1.73 -5.23
C GLY A 34 2.87 0.23 -5.30
N PRO A 35 2.71 -0.50 -4.19
CA PRO A 35 2.81 -1.96 -4.19
C PRO A 35 1.70 -2.59 -5.06
N PRO A 36 2.01 -3.65 -5.83
CA PRO A 36 0.99 -4.37 -6.58
C PRO A 36 0.06 -5.14 -5.63
N SER A 37 -1.22 -5.23 -5.97
CA SER A 37 -2.24 -5.88 -5.12
C SER A 37 -1.95 -7.35 -4.86
N SER A 38 -1.38 -8.07 -5.82
CA SER A 38 -0.96 -9.47 -5.66
C SER A 38 0.08 -9.63 -4.55
N LEU A 39 1.12 -8.79 -4.56
CA LEU A 39 2.15 -8.81 -3.52
C LEU A 39 1.57 -8.46 -2.14
N MET A 40 0.66 -7.50 -2.05
CA MET A 40 -0.02 -7.18 -0.79
C MET A 40 -0.89 -8.35 -0.30
N SER A 41 -1.55 -9.05 -1.21
CA SER A 41 -2.33 -10.26 -0.90
C SER A 41 -1.43 -11.36 -0.33
N GLU A 42 -0.30 -11.65 -0.97
CA GLU A 42 0.67 -12.63 -0.47
C GLU A 42 1.19 -12.26 0.93
N ILE A 43 1.51 -10.99 1.16
CA ILE A 43 1.94 -10.52 2.49
C ILE A 43 0.80 -10.68 3.50
N ALA A 44 -0.46 -10.42 3.11
CA ALA A 44 -1.61 -10.63 3.97
C ALA A 44 -1.75 -12.09 4.41
N ASP A 45 -1.51 -13.03 3.51
CA ASP A 45 -1.54 -14.47 3.83
C ASP A 45 -0.41 -14.86 4.80
N LEU A 46 0.78 -14.27 4.64
CA LEU A 46 1.91 -14.48 5.57
C LEU A 46 1.59 -14.02 7.00
N THR A 47 0.70 -13.04 7.20
CA THR A 47 0.35 -12.56 8.56
C THR A 47 -0.37 -13.59 9.42
N PHE A 48 -0.88 -14.69 8.84
CA PHE A 48 -1.48 -15.79 9.60
C PHE A 48 -0.43 -16.75 10.19
N ASN A 49 0.80 -16.75 9.68
CA ASN A 49 1.92 -17.48 10.27
C ASN A 49 2.56 -16.66 11.40
N VAL A 50 2.78 -17.27 12.57
CA VAL A 50 3.24 -16.55 13.77
C VAL A 50 4.65 -15.97 13.62
N VAL A 51 5.57 -16.68 12.96
CA VAL A 51 6.95 -16.24 12.75
C VAL A 51 6.98 -15.13 11.70
N ALA A 52 6.36 -15.38 10.54
CA ALA A 52 6.31 -14.40 9.46
C ALA A 52 5.54 -13.13 9.87
N PHE A 53 4.53 -13.22 10.75
CA PHE A 53 3.83 -12.06 11.28
C PHE A 53 4.79 -11.07 11.95
N THR A 54 5.68 -11.57 12.82
CA THR A 54 6.65 -10.74 13.56
C THR A 54 7.61 -10.05 12.60
N GLU A 55 8.07 -10.78 11.58
CA GLU A 55 8.96 -10.27 10.53
C GLU A 55 8.28 -9.21 9.66
N VAL A 56 7.05 -9.48 9.19
CA VAL A 56 6.26 -8.56 8.38
C VAL A 56 6.03 -7.25 9.12
N MET A 57 5.50 -7.35 10.35
CA MET A 57 5.17 -6.17 11.13
C MET A 57 6.42 -5.40 11.56
N GLY A 58 7.49 -6.10 11.98
CA GLY A 58 8.76 -5.48 12.34
C GLY A 58 9.35 -4.64 11.19
N MET A 59 9.29 -5.17 9.96
CA MET A 59 9.74 -4.44 8.78
C MET A 59 8.83 -3.25 8.44
N ILE A 60 7.51 -3.38 8.58
CA ILE A 60 6.57 -2.26 8.38
C ILE A 60 6.86 -1.13 9.37
N TRP A 61 7.00 -1.43 10.66
CA TRP A 61 7.30 -0.42 11.68
C TRP A 61 8.64 0.28 11.42
N LYS A 62 9.65 -0.47 10.99
CA LYS A 62 10.93 0.11 10.56
C LYS A 62 10.77 1.11 9.42
N ARG A 63 9.91 0.82 8.43
CA ARG A 63 9.62 1.69 7.29
C ARG A 63 8.77 2.90 7.66
N LEU A 64 7.88 2.78 8.65
CA LEU A 64 7.08 3.90 9.15
C LEU A 64 7.93 4.93 9.90
N ASN A 65 9.06 4.52 10.49
CA ASN A 65 10.01 5.41 11.15
C ASN A 65 11.01 6.10 10.19
N ASP A 66 10.92 5.89 8.88
CA ASP A 66 11.71 6.65 7.90
C ASP A 66 11.24 8.13 7.84
N SER A 67 12.08 9.02 7.34
CA SER A 67 11.78 10.45 7.26
C SER A 67 12.39 11.14 6.04
N GLY A 68 11.96 12.38 5.78
CA GLY A 68 12.50 13.25 4.74
C GLY A 68 12.43 12.62 3.34
N LYS A 69 13.57 12.52 2.65
CA LYS A 69 13.67 12.02 1.27
C LYS A 69 13.15 10.60 1.05
N ASN A 70 12.98 9.82 2.13
CA ASN A 70 12.46 8.46 2.11
C ASN A 70 10.93 8.39 2.36
N TRP A 71 10.20 9.50 2.22
CA TRP A 71 8.75 9.56 2.43
C TRP A 71 7.94 8.45 1.72
N ARG A 72 8.41 7.93 0.57
CA ARG A 72 7.74 6.83 -0.13
C ARG A 72 7.76 5.53 0.66
N HIS A 73 8.82 5.27 1.43
CA HIS A 73 8.86 4.13 2.34
C HIS A 73 7.72 4.23 3.34
N VAL A 74 7.54 5.39 3.97
CA VAL A 74 6.49 5.66 4.94
C VAL A 74 5.11 5.54 4.31
N TYR A 75 4.89 6.22 3.18
CA TYR A 75 3.61 6.19 2.45
C TYR A 75 3.22 4.77 2.00
N LYS A 76 4.17 4.01 1.45
CA LYS A 76 3.91 2.64 0.98
C LYS A 76 3.77 1.67 2.15
N ALA A 77 4.45 1.89 3.28
CA ALA A 77 4.23 1.14 4.51
C ALA A 77 2.83 1.40 5.08
N LEU A 78 2.36 2.64 5.11
CA LEU A 78 0.97 2.99 5.47
C LEU A 78 -0.04 2.33 4.52
N THR A 79 0.26 2.30 3.22
CA THR A 79 -0.60 1.66 2.21
C THR A 79 -0.69 0.16 2.42
N LEU A 80 0.45 -0.51 2.64
CA LEU A 80 0.48 -1.92 2.95
C LEU A 80 -0.26 -2.20 4.26
N LEU A 81 -0.02 -1.40 5.31
CA LEU A 81 -0.64 -1.62 6.60
C LEU A 81 -2.17 -1.46 6.57
N ASP A 82 -2.68 -0.47 5.83
CA ASP A 82 -4.11 -0.28 5.57
C ASP A 82 -4.73 -1.52 4.88
N TYR A 83 -4.03 -2.12 3.91
CA TYR A 83 -4.47 -3.36 3.27
C TYR A 83 -4.47 -4.55 4.25
N LEU A 84 -3.42 -4.70 5.05
CA LEU A 84 -3.28 -5.81 6.01
C LEU A 84 -4.31 -5.72 7.14
N ILE A 85 -4.61 -4.53 7.65
CA ILE A 85 -5.68 -4.30 8.64
C ILE A 85 -7.05 -4.73 8.09
N LYS A 86 -7.25 -4.75 6.78
CA LYS A 86 -8.52 -5.12 6.13
C LYS A 86 -8.60 -6.60 5.71
N THR A 87 -7.46 -7.21 5.38
CA THR A 87 -7.44 -8.53 4.69
C THR A 87 -6.54 -9.57 5.36
N GLY A 88 -5.63 -9.15 6.23
CA GLY A 88 -4.74 -10.04 6.97
C GLY A 88 -5.34 -10.51 8.30
N SER A 89 -4.49 -11.10 9.13
CA SER A 89 -4.83 -11.56 10.48
C SER A 89 -5.36 -10.43 11.37
N GLU A 90 -6.33 -10.73 12.24
CA GLU A 90 -6.85 -9.79 13.25
C GLU A 90 -5.75 -9.25 14.17
N ARG A 91 -4.66 -10.00 14.33
CA ARG A 91 -3.47 -9.60 15.08
C ARG A 91 -2.84 -8.31 14.55
N VAL A 92 -2.98 -8.03 13.25
CA VAL A 92 -2.49 -6.78 12.64
C VAL A 92 -3.25 -5.59 13.23
N ALA A 93 -4.58 -5.64 13.22
CA ALA A 93 -5.41 -4.56 13.76
C ALA A 93 -5.17 -4.36 15.27
N GLN A 94 -4.97 -5.46 16.01
CA GLN A 94 -4.63 -5.39 17.43
C GLN A 94 -3.29 -4.66 17.67
N GLN A 95 -2.22 -5.09 17.02
CA GLN A 95 -0.89 -4.49 17.22
C GLN A 95 -0.84 -3.03 16.75
N CYS A 96 -1.61 -2.68 15.72
CA CYS A 96 -1.75 -1.29 15.31
C CYS A 96 -2.43 -0.46 16.39
N ARG A 97 -3.52 -0.94 17.01
CA ARG A 97 -4.21 -0.23 18.10
C ARG A 97 -3.28 0.02 19.29
N GLU A 98 -2.49 -0.98 19.67
CA GLU A 98 -1.49 -0.86 20.74
C GLU A 98 -0.41 0.20 20.44
N ASN A 99 -0.03 0.33 19.16
CA ASN A 99 1.01 1.26 18.71
C ASN A 99 0.44 2.46 17.93
N VAL A 100 -0.81 2.86 18.21
CA VAL A 100 -1.52 3.88 17.42
C VAL A 100 -0.80 5.22 17.42
N TYR A 101 -0.06 5.54 18.49
CA TYR A 101 0.71 6.79 18.59
C TYR A 101 1.74 6.93 17.48
N THR A 102 2.47 5.86 17.13
CA THR A 102 3.44 5.85 16.02
C THR A 102 2.79 6.23 14.68
N ILE A 103 1.54 5.83 14.48
CA ILE A 103 0.78 6.19 13.29
C ILE A 103 0.27 7.63 13.39
N GLN A 104 -0.16 8.07 14.57
CA GLN A 104 -0.68 9.43 14.79
C GLN A 104 0.37 10.49 14.51
N THR A 105 1.64 10.27 14.86
CA THR A 105 2.73 11.24 14.58
C THR A 105 2.93 11.48 13.08
N LEU A 106 2.60 10.51 12.23
CA LEU A 106 2.70 10.64 10.77
C LEU A 106 1.65 11.62 10.18
N ARG A 107 0.66 12.03 10.97
CA ARG A 107 -0.31 13.08 10.57
C ARG A 107 0.34 14.45 10.43
N ASP A 108 1.52 14.64 11.01
CA ASP A 108 2.31 15.87 10.95
C ASP A 108 3.59 15.69 10.13
N PHE A 109 3.72 14.59 9.38
CA PHE A 109 4.88 14.32 8.53
C PHE A 109 5.13 15.43 7.50
N GLN A 110 6.36 15.95 7.43
CA GLN A 110 6.73 17.01 6.50
C GLN A 110 7.85 16.57 5.57
N PHE A 111 7.66 16.80 4.26
CA PHE A 111 8.73 16.70 3.29
C PHE A 111 8.37 17.50 2.03
N THR A 112 9.16 18.52 1.73
CA THR A 112 9.11 19.28 0.48
C THR A 112 10.24 18.80 -0.42
N ASP A 113 9.92 18.42 -1.65
CA ASP A 113 10.93 17.98 -2.62
C ASP A 113 11.73 19.17 -3.19
N ARG A 114 12.70 18.85 -4.06
CA ARG A 114 13.59 19.86 -4.67
C ARG A 114 12.86 20.81 -5.62
N ASP A 115 11.68 20.42 -6.10
CA ASP A 115 10.84 21.23 -6.98
C ASP A 115 9.85 22.09 -6.16
N GLY A 116 9.99 22.10 -4.83
CA GLY A 116 9.10 22.86 -3.93
C GLY A 116 7.75 22.17 -3.68
N ARG A 117 7.56 20.92 -4.09
CA ARG A 117 6.28 20.21 -3.91
C ARG A 117 6.25 19.51 -2.55
N ASP A 118 5.17 19.73 -1.80
CA ASP A 118 4.93 19.01 -0.56
C ASP A 118 4.50 17.56 -0.86
N GLN A 119 5.44 16.63 -0.70
CA GLN A 119 5.17 15.20 -0.81
C GLN A 119 4.68 14.61 0.51
N GLY A 120 4.94 15.30 1.62
CA GLY A 120 4.49 14.90 2.95
C GLY A 120 2.98 14.92 3.10
N VAL A 121 2.26 15.75 2.33
CA VAL A 121 0.79 15.81 2.34
C VAL A 121 0.14 14.44 2.13
N ASN A 122 0.68 13.62 1.22
CA ASN A 122 0.16 12.27 0.93
C ASN A 122 0.28 11.34 2.15
N VAL A 123 1.41 11.44 2.89
CA VAL A 123 1.64 10.68 4.12
C VAL A 123 0.65 11.12 5.20
N ARG A 124 0.49 12.45 5.38
CA ARG A 124 -0.41 13.02 6.38
C ARG A 124 -1.87 12.61 6.13
N GLU A 125 -2.33 12.68 4.89
CA GLU A 125 -3.69 12.27 4.52
C GLU A 125 -3.94 10.78 4.77
N LYS A 126 -3.01 9.92 4.35
CA LYS A 126 -3.12 8.46 4.56
C LYS A 126 -3.10 8.12 6.05
N ALA A 127 -2.23 8.77 6.84
CA ALA A 127 -2.18 8.59 8.29
C ALA A 127 -3.49 9.02 8.97
N LYS A 128 -4.08 10.16 8.57
CA LYS A 128 -5.38 10.62 9.09
C LYS A 128 -6.48 9.59 8.83
N GLN A 129 -6.57 9.04 7.61
CA GLN A 129 -7.53 8.01 7.25
C GLN A 129 -7.35 6.74 8.09
N MET A 130 -6.11 6.30 8.26
CA MET A 130 -5.83 5.08 9.02
C MET A 130 -6.15 5.23 10.51
N VAL A 131 -5.79 6.36 11.13
CA VAL A 131 -6.17 6.65 12.53
C VAL A 131 -7.68 6.71 12.69
N ALA A 132 -8.40 7.30 11.74
CA ALA A 132 -9.87 7.36 11.78
C ALA A 132 -10.48 5.95 11.72
N LEU A 133 -9.98 5.08 10.82
CA LEU A 133 -10.44 3.70 10.72
C LEU A 133 -10.17 2.89 11.99
N MET A 134 -9.01 3.08 12.62
CA MET A 134 -8.64 2.34 13.83
C MET A 134 -9.43 2.74 15.09
N ARG A 135 -10.05 3.92 15.09
CA ARG A 135 -10.93 4.40 16.17
C ARG A 135 -12.36 3.86 16.05
N ASP A 136 -12.76 3.44 14.86
CA ASP A 136 -14.12 2.99 14.55
C ASP A 136 -14.10 1.48 14.28
N GLU A 137 -14.27 0.69 15.34
CA GLU A 137 -14.19 -0.77 15.28
C GLU A 137 -15.33 -1.38 14.45
N GLU A 138 -16.52 -0.78 14.47
CA GLU A 138 -17.65 -1.25 13.68
C GLU A 138 -17.39 -1.04 12.19
N ARG A 139 -16.95 0.16 11.81
CA ARG A 139 -16.56 0.44 10.43
C ARG A 139 -15.41 -0.45 9.98
N LEU A 140 -14.40 -0.67 10.83
CA LEU A 140 -13.30 -1.58 10.50
C LEU A 140 -13.78 -3.00 10.21
N LYS A 141 -14.71 -3.52 11.02
CA LYS A 141 -15.30 -4.85 10.80
C LYS A 141 -16.07 -4.94 9.49
N GLN A 142 -16.79 -3.88 9.12
CA GLN A 142 -17.49 -3.79 7.83
C GLN A 142 -16.51 -3.75 6.66
N GLU A 143 -15.47 -2.89 6.73
CA GLU A 143 -14.43 -2.80 5.70
C GLU A 143 -13.69 -4.13 5.54
N ARG A 144 -13.37 -4.84 6.63
CA ARG A 144 -12.77 -6.19 6.60
C ARG A 144 -13.65 -7.19 5.86
N THR A 145 -14.94 -7.23 6.19
CA THR A 145 -15.90 -8.14 5.55
C THR A 145 -15.98 -7.92 4.03
N LEU A 146 -15.98 -6.66 3.59
CA LEU A 146 -16.01 -6.30 2.17
C LEU A 146 -14.68 -6.60 1.46
N ALA A 147 -13.56 -6.31 2.11
CA ALA A 147 -12.23 -6.51 1.55
C ALA A 147 -11.92 -8.00 1.35
N LEU A 148 -12.26 -8.86 2.31
CA LEU A 148 -12.09 -10.30 2.21
C LEU A 148 -12.91 -10.90 1.06
N LYS A 149 -14.20 -10.52 0.94
CA LYS A 149 -15.04 -10.94 -0.20
C LYS A 149 -14.45 -10.53 -1.55
N THR A 150 -13.85 -9.34 -1.62
CA THR A 150 -13.22 -8.83 -2.85
C THR A 150 -11.95 -9.61 -3.17
N LYS A 151 -11.13 -9.88 -2.16
CA LYS A 151 -9.90 -10.69 -2.28
C LYS A 151 -10.22 -12.10 -2.79
N GLU A 152 -11.23 -12.76 -2.23
CA GLU A 152 -11.69 -14.08 -2.67
C GLU A 152 -12.13 -14.10 -4.13
N ARG A 153 -12.92 -13.10 -4.57
CA ARG A 153 -13.34 -12.98 -5.97
C ARG A 153 -12.15 -12.78 -6.92
N MET A 154 -11.18 -11.95 -6.54
CA MET A 154 -9.97 -11.73 -7.34
C MET A 154 -9.12 -13.00 -7.44
N ALA A 155 -8.99 -13.76 -6.34
CA ALA A 155 -8.30 -15.04 -6.35
C ALA A 155 -9.00 -16.08 -7.24
N ALA A 156 -10.33 -16.15 -7.18
CA ALA A 156 -11.12 -17.04 -8.02
C ALA A 156 -11.00 -16.68 -9.52
N ALA A 157 -11.02 -15.39 -9.86
CA ALA A 157 -10.83 -14.93 -11.24
C ALA A 157 -9.41 -15.21 -11.77
N ALA A 158 -8.39 -15.16 -10.90
CA ALA A 158 -7.01 -15.49 -11.27
C ALA A 158 -6.79 -17.00 -11.45
N ALA A 159 -7.54 -17.84 -10.72
CA ALA A 159 -7.46 -19.30 -10.81
C ALA A 159 -8.32 -19.90 -11.96
N GLY A 160 -9.26 -19.14 -12.51
CA GLY A 160 -10.20 -19.60 -13.53
C GLY A 160 -10.00 -18.93 -14.89
N SER A 161 -9.13 -19.47 -15.73
CA SER A 161 -9.21 -19.25 -17.18
C SER A 161 -10.40 -20.03 -17.76
N GLY A 162 -11.57 -19.39 -17.86
CA GLY A 162 -12.69 -19.82 -18.70
C GLY A 162 -14.04 -19.99 -17.98
N MET A 163 -14.89 -18.96 -18.02
CA MET A 163 -16.30 -18.99 -18.50
C MET A 163 -17.05 -17.70 -18.09
N GLY A 164 -17.73 -17.07 -19.05
CA GLY A 164 -19.03 -16.45 -18.80
C GLY A 164 -19.10 -14.95 -18.48
N SER A 165 -19.31 -14.16 -19.53
CA SER A 165 -20.19 -12.97 -19.64
C SER A 165 -20.44 -12.08 -18.41
N GLY A 166 -19.95 -10.83 -18.52
CA GLY A 166 -20.76 -9.64 -18.22
C GLY A 166 -20.89 -9.22 -16.76
N SER A 167 -19.92 -8.45 -16.27
CA SER A 167 -20.13 -7.31 -15.35
C SER A 167 -18.80 -6.59 -15.14
N LEU A 168 -18.68 -5.38 -15.70
CA LEU A 168 -17.55 -4.48 -15.40
C LEU A 168 -17.54 -4.18 -13.89
N PRO A 169 -16.37 -4.21 -13.22
CA PRO A 169 -16.28 -3.81 -11.82
C PRO A 169 -16.63 -2.32 -11.67
N PRO A 170 -17.33 -1.90 -10.61
CA PRO A 170 -17.50 -0.48 -10.32
C PRO A 170 -16.12 0.16 -10.06
N PRO A 171 -15.89 1.39 -10.53
CA PRO A 171 -14.64 2.08 -10.27
C PRO A 171 -14.50 2.32 -8.76
N TYR A 172 -13.35 1.93 -8.20
CA TYR A 172 -12.95 2.36 -6.87
C TYR A 172 -13.04 3.90 -6.79
N PRO A 173 -13.64 4.49 -5.73
CA PRO A 173 -13.70 5.93 -5.58
C PRO A 173 -12.32 6.44 -5.16
N GLY A 174 -11.50 6.81 -6.15
CA GLY A 174 -10.15 7.28 -5.88
C GLY A 174 -9.29 7.56 -7.10
N ARG A 175 -9.77 8.37 -8.07
CA ARG A 175 -8.88 9.10 -8.99
C ARG A 175 -9.60 10.22 -9.76
N ARG A 176 -9.51 11.46 -9.29
CA ARG A 176 -9.46 12.62 -10.19
C ARG A 176 -8.00 13.05 -10.28
N THR A 177 -7.27 12.41 -11.19
CA THR A 177 -6.07 13.02 -11.75
C THR A 177 -6.49 13.66 -13.06
N SER A 178 -6.63 14.97 -13.06
CA SER A 178 -6.75 15.78 -14.26
C SER A 178 -5.52 15.58 -15.14
N GLN A 179 -5.66 14.78 -16.20
CA GLN A 179 -4.80 14.88 -17.37
C GLN A 179 -5.57 15.67 -18.44
N PRO A 180 -5.00 16.74 -19.00
CA PRO A 180 -5.57 17.39 -20.17
C PRO A 180 -5.39 16.48 -21.40
N SER A 181 -6.47 16.32 -22.18
CA SER A 181 -6.47 15.56 -23.43
C SER A 181 -5.71 16.33 -24.50
N MET A 182 -4.60 15.77 -25.01
CA MET A 182 -3.89 16.24 -26.20
C MET A 182 -4.66 15.84 -27.46
N THR A 183 -5.77 16.53 -27.75
CA THR A 183 -6.59 16.22 -28.94
C THR A 183 -7.26 17.45 -29.57
N ALA A 184 -6.70 18.64 -29.38
CA ALA A 184 -7.27 19.88 -29.91
C ALA A 184 -6.27 20.72 -30.73
N LEU A 185 -5.50 20.09 -31.61
CA LEU A 185 -4.68 20.79 -32.59
C LEU A 185 -4.76 20.02 -33.91
N TYR A 186 -5.86 20.17 -34.65
CA TYR A 186 -5.95 20.12 -36.12
C TYR A 186 -7.41 20.37 -36.56
N GLY A 187 -7.62 21.41 -37.39
CA GLY A 187 -8.91 21.81 -38.00
C GLY A 187 -9.65 22.87 -37.18
N ASP A 188 -10.09 24.01 -37.67
CA ASP A 188 -10.39 24.47 -39.04
C ASP A 188 -10.50 26.01 -38.94
N ASP A 189 -9.76 26.77 -39.76
CA ASP A 189 -10.01 28.20 -39.95
C ASP A 189 -10.18 28.44 -41.45
N PHE A 190 -11.45 28.46 -41.89
CA PHE A 190 -11.90 29.03 -43.15
C PHE A 190 -12.77 30.24 -42.82
N SER A 191 -12.24 31.43 -43.04
CA SER A 191 -12.94 32.64 -43.51
C SER A 191 -11.92 33.66 -44.00
#